data_AF-A0A117SRI1-F1
#
_entry.id   AF-A0A117SRI1-F1
#
_cell.length_a   1.000
_cell.length_b   1.000
_cell.length_c   1.000
_cell.angle_alpha   90.00
_cell.angle_beta   90.00
_cell.angle_gamma   90.00
#
_symmetry.space_group_name_H-M   'P 1'
#
loop_
_entity.id
_entity.type
_entity.pdbx_description
1 polymer ?
#
loop_
_entity_poly.entity_id
_entity_poly.type
_entity_poly.pdbx_seq_one_letter_code
_entity_poly.pdbx_strand_id
1 'polypeptide(L)'
;MGSILLAINGKPITSVMSLLYVLEGLKPGSQVTLTIFHSGLIHTYTLVTSSNPYDPNLPFIGISVSDRLFYQFVYWLWTINVVIILLNTMPAWPLDGGQFLYHVLLSIPGLNEKWASRVMTAVSAVLWMLFIFTLIVSLSSGLWRIAVTPP
;
A
#
# COMPACT_ATOMS: atom_id res chain seq x y z
N MET A 1 -1.11 9.48 17.57
CA MET A 1 -1.21 9.18 16.12
C MET A 1 -1.46 7.68 15.98
N GLY A 2 -2.50 7.25 15.26
CA GLY A 2 -2.80 5.81 15.07
C GLY A 2 -4.09 5.29 15.72
N SER A 3 -4.96 6.17 16.24
CA SER A 3 -6.29 5.77 16.71
C SER A 3 -7.28 5.71 15.55
N ILE A 4 -8.20 4.75 15.57
CA ILE A 4 -9.21 4.56 14.52
C ILE A 4 -10.56 5.00 15.08
N LEU A 5 -11.19 5.99 14.44
CA LEU A 5 -12.56 6.38 14.76
C LEU A 5 -13.53 5.33 14.20
N LEU A 6 -14.30 4.68 15.07
CA LEU A 6 -15.25 3.64 14.68
C LEU A 6 -16.68 4.17 14.54
N ALA A 7 -17.10 5.07 15.43
CA ALA A 7 -18.46 5.60 15.44
C ALA A 7 -18.54 7.00 16.08
N ILE A 8 -19.56 7.77 15.66
CA ILE A 8 -20.00 9.00 16.33
C ILE A 8 -21.48 8.88 16.65
N ASN A 9 -21.86 9.08 17.91
CA ASN A 9 -23.24 8.95 18.39
C ASN A 9 -23.88 7.60 18.01
N GLY A 10 -23.09 6.52 18.05
CA GLY A 10 -23.52 5.18 17.64
C GLY A 10 -23.64 4.95 16.13
N LYS A 11 -23.46 5.98 15.29
CA LYS A 11 -23.41 5.84 13.83
C LYS A 11 -22.01 5.41 13.39
N PRO A 12 -21.85 4.28 12.68
CA PRO A 12 -20.53 3.81 12.25
C PRO A 12 -19.92 4.78 11.23
N ILE A 13 -18.61 5.03 11.39
CA ILE A 13 -17.82 5.89 10.50
C ILE A 13 -16.85 4.99 9.73
N THR A 14 -17.12 4.80 8.43
CA THR A 14 -16.33 3.93 7.55
C THR A 14 -15.48 4.72 6.55
N SER A 15 -15.78 6.00 6.37
CA SER A 15 -15.05 6.90 5.48
C SER A 15 -15.07 8.35 6.00
N VAL A 16 -14.19 9.18 5.45
CA VAL A 16 -14.21 10.64 5.72
C VAL A 16 -15.55 11.25 5.32
N MET A 17 -16.22 10.73 4.28
CA MET A 17 -17.53 11.21 3.85
C MET A 17 -18.64 10.88 4.85
N SER A 18 -18.64 9.67 5.44
CA SER A 18 -19.58 9.34 6.52
C SER A 18 -19.39 10.22 7.75
N LEU A 19 -18.15 10.62 8.02
CA LEU A 19 -17.86 11.57 9.09
C LEU A 19 -18.41 12.96 8.78
N LEU A 20 -18.14 13.49 7.59
CA LEU A 20 -18.66 14.80 7.17
C LEU A 20 -20.19 14.84 7.24
N TYR A 21 -20.87 13.79 6.77
CA TYR A 21 -22.33 13.69 6.85
C TYR A 21 -22.87 13.74 8.29
N VAL A 22 -22.18 13.08 9.23
CA VAL A 22 -22.56 13.15 10.65
C VAL A 22 -22.28 14.54 11.23
N LEU A 23 -21.18 15.19 10.83
CA LEU A 23 -20.83 16.54 11.27
C LEU A 23 -21.76 17.62 10.72
N GLU A 24 -22.21 17.52 9.46
CA GLU A 24 -23.17 18.46 8.86
C GLU A 24 -24.50 18.53 9.63
N GLY A 25 -24.89 17.42 10.27
CA GLY A 25 -26.09 17.37 11.12
C GLY A 25 -25.92 17.96 12.52
N LEU A 26 -24.71 18.38 12.90
CA LEU A 26 -24.38 18.86 14.24
C LEU A 26 -24.16 20.37 14.26
N LYS A 27 -24.48 21.01 15.40
CA LYS A 27 -24.20 22.42 15.64
C LYS A 27 -23.04 22.59 16.61
N PRO A 28 -22.27 23.69 16.55
CA PRO A 28 -21.33 24.04 17.60
C PRO A 28 -22.00 24.02 18.99
N GLY A 29 -21.32 23.46 19.99
CA GLY A 29 -21.86 23.26 21.34
C GLY A 29 -22.66 21.97 21.53
N SER A 30 -22.85 21.15 20.48
CA SER A 30 -23.51 19.84 20.61
C SER A 30 -22.61 18.84 21.33
N GLN A 31 -23.20 18.04 22.22
CA GLN A 31 -22.51 16.90 22.83
C GLN A 31 -22.47 15.72 21.84
N VAL A 32 -21.29 15.12 21.68
CA VAL A 32 -21.05 13.97 20.82
C VAL A 32 -20.29 12.89 21.56
N THR A 33 -20.62 11.65 21.25
CA THR A 33 -19.95 10.46 21.78
C THR A 33 -19.12 9.82 20.69
N LEU A 34 -17.80 9.79 20.86
CA LEU A 34 -16.85 9.16 19.96
C LEU A 34 -16.53 7.74 20.45
N THR A 35 -16.63 6.75 19.57
CA THR A 35 -16.10 5.42 19.80
C THR A 35 -14.81 5.26 19.00
N ILE A 36 -13.69 5.02 19.69
CA ILE A 36 -12.35 5.00 19.11
C ILE A 36 -11.67 3.68 19.46
N PHE A 37 -10.99 3.07 18.50
CA PHE A 37 -10.06 1.97 18.75
C PHE A 37 -8.63 2.50 18.88
N HIS A 38 -8.00 2.23 20.02
CA HIS A 38 -6.62 2.64 20.30
C HIS A 38 -5.92 1.58 21.14
N SER A 39 -4.70 1.19 20.75
CA SER A 39 -3.87 0.23 21.49
C SER A 39 -4.56 -1.10 21.81
N GLY A 40 -5.37 -1.62 20.87
CA GLY A 40 -6.07 -2.90 21.04
C GLY A 40 -7.40 -2.82 21.79
N LEU A 41 -7.76 -1.66 22.34
CA LEU A 41 -8.96 -1.46 23.14
C LEU A 41 -9.92 -0.48 22.47
N ILE A 42 -11.21 -0.68 22.74
CA ILE A 42 -12.27 0.26 22.34
C ILE A 42 -12.51 1.20 23.51
N HIS A 43 -12.39 2.50 23.24
CA HIS A 43 -12.67 3.57 24.19
C HIS A 43 -13.83 4.42 23.69
N THR A 44 -14.66 4.88 24.62
CA THR A 44 -15.76 5.79 24.34
C THR A 44 -15.52 7.11 25.07
N TYR A 45 -15.53 8.22 24.34
CA TYR A 45 -15.32 9.56 24.87
C TYR A 45 -16.52 10.44 24.54
N THR A 46 -17.03 11.16 25.53
CA THR A 46 -18.06 12.17 25.32
C THR A 46 -17.41 13.54 25.36
N LEU A 47 -17.65 14.36 24.34
CA LEU A 47 -17.09 15.70 24.21
C LEU A 47 -18.12 16.68 23.66
N VAL A 48 -17.86 17.96 23.84
CA VAL A 48 -18.68 19.05 23.29
C VAL A 48 -17.96 19.64 22.09
N THR A 49 -18.66 19.74 20.97
CA THR A 49 -18.13 20.35 19.75
C THR A 49 -17.90 21.85 19.94
N SER A 50 -16.82 22.38 19.37
CA SER A 50 -16.52 23.81 19.36
C SER A 50 -16.90 24.44 18.00
N SER A 51 -16.86 25.77 17.90
CA SER A 51 -16.98 26.44 16.60
C SER A 51 -15.69 26.27 15.79
N ASN A 52 -15.81 25.97 14.50
CA ASN A 52 -14.65 25.84 13.62
C ASN A 52 -13.97 27.21 13.44
N PRO A 53 -12.63 27.31 13.58
CA PRO A 53 -11.89 28.57 13.41
C PRO A 53 -12.05 29.23 12.03
N TYR A 54 -12.36 28.46 11.00
CA TYR A 54 -12.51 28.94 9.62
C TYR A 54 -13.98 29.22 9.24
N ASP A 55 -14.92 28.49 9.84
CA ASP A 55 -16.37 28.69 9.65
C ASP A 55 -17.12 28.48 10.98
N PRO A 56 -17.51 29.56 11.68
CA PRO A 56 -18.15 29.47 12.98
C PRO A 56 -19.44 28.64 13.03
N ASN A 57 -20.10 28.41 11.88
CA ASN A 57 -21.33 27.64 11.79
C ASN A 57 -21.11 26.12 11.79
N LEU A 58 -19.88 25.67 11.52
CA LEU A 58 -19.56 24.25 11.46
C LEU A 58 -19.02 23.74 12.80
N PRO A 59 -19.41 22.52 13.23
CA PRO A 59 -18.88 21.92 14.44
C PRO A 59 -17.42 21.49 14.25
N PHE A 60 -16.63 21.68 15.30
CA PHE A 60 -15.20 21.37 15.31
C PHE A 60 -14.81 20.51 16.51
N ILE A 61 -14.19 19.37 16.22
CA ILE A 61 -13.74 18.37 17.21
C ILE A 61 -12.20 18.36 17.34
N GLY A 62 -11.47 19.06 16.45
CA GLY A 62 -10.01 19.15 16.50
C GLY A 62 -9.27 17.88 16.06
N ILE A 63 -9.94 16.99 15.33
CA ILE A 63 -9.32 15.78 14.76
C ILE A 63 -8.96 15.97 13.30
N SER A 64 -7.75 15.54 12.92
CA SER A 64 -7.38 15.37 11.52
C SER A 64 -7.64 13.92 11.13
N VAL A 65 -8.47 13.72 10.12
CA VAL A 65 -8.81 12.39 9.60
C VAL A 65 -8.16 12.15 8.26
N SER A 66 -7.67 10.93 8.07
CA SER A 66 -7.06 10.47 6.82
C SER A 66 -7.78 9.22 6.35
N ASP A 67 -8.15 9.17 5.07
CA ASP A 67 -8.78 7.99 4.48
C ASP A 67 -7.74 6.91 4.19
N ARG A 68 -7.57 5.97 5.13
CA ARG A 68 -6.61 4.87 5.02
C ARG A 68 -6.85 4.00 3.79
N LEU A 69 -8.11 3.80 3.37
CA LEU A 69 -8.44 2.95 2.23
C LEU A 69 -7.96 3.59 0.93
N PHE A 70 -8.17 4.89 0.77
CA PHE A 70 -7.68 5.62 -0.40
C PHE A 70 -6.14 5.58 -0.48
N TYR A 71 -5.45 5.83 0.64
CA TYR A 71 -3.98 5.72 0.67
C TYR A 71 -3.50 4.31 0.33
N GLN A 72 -4.14 3.28 0.86
CA GLN A 72 -3.79 1.89 0.58
C GLN A 72 -4.06 1.54 -0.89
N PHE A 73 -5.15 2.04 -1.47
CA PHE A 73 -5.46 1.88 -2.89
C PHE A 73 -4.38 2.51 -3.77
N VAL A 74 -4.04 3.79 -3.54
CA VAL A 74 -2.99 4.49 -4.32
C VAL A 74 -1.64 3.81 -4.14
N TYR A 75 -1.32 3.40 -2.91
CA TYR A 75 -0.09 2.66 -2.61
C TYR A 75 -0.01 1.36 -3.41
N TRP A 76 -1.08 0.57 -3.44
CA TRP A 76 -1.10 -0.69 -4.20
C TRP A 76 -1.08 -0.46 -5.70
N LEU A 77 -1.84 0.52 -6.20
CA LEU A 77 -1.83 0.91 -7.60
C LEU A 77 -0.40 1.26 -8.03
N TRP A 78 0.26 2.14 -7.28
CA TRP A 78 1.64 2.54 -7.54
C TRP A 78 2.60 1.34 -7.45
N THR A 79 2.51 0.55 -6.39
CA THR A 79 3.40 -0.59 -6.14
C THR A 79 3.32 -1.62 -7.26
N ILE A 80 2.11 -2.01 -7.67
CA ILE A 80 1.91 -2.98 -8.75
C ILE A 80 2.48 -2.45 -10.07
N ASN A 81 2.21 -1.18 -10.41
CA ASN A 81 2.73 -0.60 -11.65
C ASN A 81 4.26 -0.56 -11.67
N VAL A 82 4.89 -0.12 -10.58
CA VAL A 82 6.36 -0.08 -10.48
C VAL A 82 6.95 -1.48 -10.54
N VAL A 83 6.36 -2.45 -9.82
CA VAL A 83 6.84 -3.84 -9.83
C VAL A 83 6.71 -4.47 -11.22
N ILE A 84 5.59 -4.26 -11.92
CA ILE A 84 5.40 -4.78 -13.29
C ILE A 84 6.44 -4.19 -14.24
N ILE A 85 6.71 -2.88 -14.17
CA ILE A 85 7.74 -2.24 -14.99
C ILE A 85 9.11 -2.86 -14.69
N LEU A 86 9.49 -2.95 -13.41
CA LEU A 86 10.77 -3.51 -13.00
C LEU A 86 10.93 -4.97 -13.47
N LEU A 87 9.90 -5.81 -13.28
CA LEU A 87 9.91 -7.19 -13.76
C LEU A 87 10.04 -7.24 -15.28
N ASN A 88 9.21 -6.50 -16.03
CA ASN A 88 9.26 -6.53 -17.49
C ASN A 88 10.59 -6.02 -18.06
N THR A 89 11.32 -5.15 -17.36
CA THR A 89 12.67 -4.73 -17.76
C THR A 89 13.77 -5.75 -17.48
N MET A 90 13.49 -6.82 -16.71
CA MET A 90 14.51 -7.83 -16.41
C MET A 90 14.89 -8.64 -17.66
N PRO A 91 16.19 -8.96 -17.85
CA PRO A 91 16.64 -9.80 -18.95
C PRO A 91 16.41 -11.29 -18.66
N ALA A 92 15.15 -11.67 -18.48
CA ALA A 92 14.74 -13.05 -18.28
C ALA A 92 13.56 -13.39 -19.19
N TRP A 93 13.64 -14.49 -19.94
CA TRP A 93 12.51 -14.98 -20.74
C TRP A 93 11.38 -15.45 -19.81
N PRO A 94 10.10 -15.10 -20.01
CA PRO A 94 9.49 -14.48 -21.19
C PRO A 94 9.34 -12.93 -21.15
N LEU A 95 10.03 -12.23 -20.24
CA LEU A 95 9.90 -10.79 -20.02
C LEU A 95 10.53 -9.97 -21.17
N ASP A 96 10.01 -8.77 -21.41
CA ASP A 96 10.41 -7.88 -22.53
C ASP A 96 11.90 -7.52 -22.50
N GLY A 97 12.48 -7.36 -21.30
CA GLY A 97 13.89 -7.08 -21.10
C GLY A 97 14.80 -8.19 -21.65
N GLY A 98 14.29 -9.42 -21.79
CA GLY A 98 15.02 -10.51 -22.44
C GLY A 98 15.12 -10.34 -23.95
N GLN A 99 14.04 -9.91 -24.61
CA GLN A 99 14.11 -9.59 -26.04
C GLN A 99 15.00 -8.37 -26.29
N PHE A 100 14.91 -7.36 -25.42
CA PHE A 100 15.80 -6.21 -25.47
C PHE A 100 17.27 -6.62 -25.39
N LEU A 101 17.66 -7.41 -24.39
CA LEU A 101 19.03 -7.90 -24.25
C LEU A 101 19.46 -8.74 -25.47
N TYR A 102 18.59 -9.63 -25.95
CA TYR A 102 18.86 -10.42 -27.15
C TYR A 102 19.19 -9.56 -28.37
N HIS A 103 18.41 -8.51 -28.64
CA HIS A 103 18.66 -7.60 -29.76
C HIS A 103 19.90 -6.72 -29.55
N VAL A 104 20.21 -6.33 -28.31
CA VAL A 104 21.48 -5.64 -27.98
C VAL A 104 22.68 -6.56 -28.25
N LEU A 105 22.58 -7.86 -27.95
CA LEU A 105 23.67 -8.80 -28.26
C LEU A 105 23.82 -9.01 -29.77
N LEU A 106 22.73 -8.99 -30.53
CA LEU A 106 22.77 -9.09 -32.00
C LEU A 106 23.29 -7.84 -32.70
N SER A 107 23.16 -6.66 -32.09
CA SER A 107 23.64 -5.41 -32.68
C SER A 107 25.16 -5.26 -32.62
N ILE A 108 25.84 -6.10 -31.83
CA ILE A 108 27.30 -6.12 -31.76
C ILE A 108 27.86 -6.85 -33.00
N PRO A 109 28.70 -6.17 -33.81
CA PRO A 109 29.25 -6.76 -35.02
C PRO A 109 30.14 -7.96 -34.69
N GLY A 110 29.83 -9.10 -35.34
CA GLY A 110 30.59 -10.36 -35.19
C GLY A 110 29.97 -11.39 -34.25
N LEU A 111 28.87 -11.07 -33.53
CA LEU A 111 28.13 -12.05 -32.74
C LEU A 111 27.11 -12.81 -33.58
N ASN A 112 27.04 -14.13 -33.35
CA ASN A 112 26.11 -15.01 -34.04
C ASN A 112 24.81 -15.13 -33.24
N GLU A 113 23.68 -15.28 -33.93
CA GLU A 113 22.35 -15.51 -33.37
C GLU A 113 22.31 -16.67 -32.37
N LYS A 114 23.01 -17.77 -32.70
CA LYS A 114 23.14 -18.94 -31.82
C LYS A 114 23.81 -18.59 -30.49
N TRP A 115 24.76 -17.66 -30.49
CA TRP A 115 25.45 -17.22 -29.28
C TRP A 115 24.57 -16.30 -28.45
N ALA A 116 23.93 -15.31 -29.08
CA ALA A 116 23.00 -14.40 -28.41
C ALA A 116 21.85 -15.15 -27.72
N SER A 117 21.27 -16.15 -28.40
CA SER A 117 20.22 -17.02 -27.84
C SER A 117 20.73 -17.83 -26.64
N ARG A 118 21.90 -18.46 -26.74
CA ARG A 118 22.49 -19.23 -25.62
C ARG A 118 22.77 -18.37 -24.40
N VAL A 119 23.34 -17.18 -24.60
CA VAL A 119 23.59 -16.22 -23.53
C VAL A 119 22.28 -15.79 -22.88
N MET A 120 21.27 -15.45 -23.67
CA MET A 120 19.95 -15.07 -23.16
C MET A 120 19.30 -16.19 -22.33
N THR A 121 19.35 -17.44 -22.82
CA THR A 121 18.83 -18.60 -22.08
C THR A 121 19.62 -18.84 -20.79
N ALA A 122 20.95 -18.71 -20.82
CA ALA A 122 21.79 -18.86 -19.63
C ALA A 122 21.48 -17.79 -18.58
N VAL A 123 21.40 -16.51 -18.99
CA VAL A 123 21.06 -15.39 -18.10
C VAL A 123 19.65 -15.59 -17.52
N SER A 124 18.66 -15.95 -18.35
CA SER A 124 17.31 -16.25 -17.88
C SER A 124 17.29 -17.38 -16.87
N ALA A 125 17.99 -18.49 -17.17
CA ALA A 125 18.03 -19.67 -16.31
C ALA A 125 18.67 -19.34 -14.95
N VAL A 126 19.75 -18.56 -14.94
CA VAL A 126 20.40 -18.10 -13.70
C VAL A 126 19.46 -17.22 -12.89
N LEU A 127 18.81 -16.24 -13.52
CA LEU A 127 17.87 -15.34 -12.83
C LEU A 127 16.68 -16.10 -12.24
N TRP A 128 16.08 -17.02 -13.01
CA TRP A 128 14.99 -17.86 -12.50
C TRP A 128 15.45 -18.81 -11.40
N MET A 129 16.65 -19.39 -11.52
CA MET A 129 17.21 -20.24 -10.49
C MET A 129 17.45 -19.47 -9.20
N LEU A 130 18.00 -18.25 -9.28
CA LEU A 130 18.17 -17.36 -8.13
C LEU A 130 16.80 -16.98 -7.53
N PHE A 131 15.81 -16.65 -8.36
CA PHE A 131 14.47 -16.32 -7.88
C PHE A 131 13.82 -17.49 -7.14
N ILE A 132 13.84 -18.69 -7.73
CA ILE A 132 13.32 -19.92 -7.09
C ILE A 132 14.10 -20.22 -5.81
N PHE A 133 15.42 -20.11 -5.84
CA PHE A 133 16.27 -20.32 -4.67
C PHE A 133 15.93 -19.35 -3.53
N THR A 134 15.78 -18.05 -3.84
CA THR A 134 15.39 -17.04 -2.84
C THR A 134 14.01 -17.31 -2.27
N LEU A 135 13.05 -17.75 -3.09
CA LEU A 135 11.73 -18.18 -2.61
C LEU A 135 11.83 -19.38 -1.67
N ILE A 136 12.61 -20.40 -2.02
CA ILE A 136 12.82 -21.60 -1.18
C ILE A 136 13.45 -21.21 0.15
N VAL A 137 14.53 -20.42 0.15
CA VAL A 137 15.18 -19.95 1.37
C VAL A 137 14.22 -19.11 2.21
N SER A 138 13.46 -18.23 1.58
CA SER A 138 12.50 -17.38 2.27
C SER A 138 11.40 -18.20 2.96
N LEU A 139 10.89 -19.23 2.29
CA LEU A 139 9.91 -20.16 2.86
C LEU A 139 10.50 -21.06 3.95
N SER A 140 11.71 -21.59 3.77
CA SER A 140 12.34 -22.56 4.68
C SER A 140 12.92 -21.92 5.94
N SER A 141 13.51 -20.73 5.82
CA SER A 141 14.06 -19.98 6.94
C SER A 141 12.98 -19.44 7.88
N GLY A 142 11.73 -19.40 7.43
CA GLY A 142 10.63 -18.86 8.22
C GLY A 142 10.80 -17.38 8.56
N LEU A 143 11.66 -16.63 7.84
CA LEU A 143 11.88 -15.19 8.04
C LEU A 143 10.58 -14.39 7.94
N TRP A 144 9.60 -14.86 7.18
CA TRP A 144 8.24 -14.32 7.16
C TRP A 144 7.57 -14.26 8.54
N ARG A 145 7.91 -15.18 9.45
CA ARG A 145 7.37 -15.19 10.82
C ARG A 145 7.85 -13.96 11.60
N ILE A 146 9.08 -13.51 11.38
CA ILE A 146 9.67 -12.34 12.07
C ILE A 146 8.97 -11.05 11.64
N ALA A 147 8.48 -10.98 10.40
CA ALA A 147 7.70 -9.84 9.91
C ALA A 147 6.24 -9.83 10.38
N VAL A 148 5.71 -10.97 10.88
CA VAL A 148 4.30 -11.15 11.26
C VAL A 148 4.13 -11.27 12.79
N THR A 149 5.18 -11.56 13.54
CA THR A 149 5.17 -11.48 15.01
C THR A 149 5.27 -10.01 15.44
N PRO A 150 4.23 -9.42 16.05
CA PRO A 150 4.39 -8.13 16.70
C PRO A 150 5.38 -8.28 17.88
N PRO A 151 6.13 -7.21 18.23
CA PRO A 151 6.85 -7.16 19.50
C PRO A 151 5.91 -7.30 20.70
#